data_AF-A0A7W8ELX2-F1
#
_entry.id   AF-A0A7W8ELX2-F1
#
_cell.length_a   1.000
_cell.length_b   1.000
_cell.length_c   1.000
_cell.angle_alpha   90.00
_cell.angle_beta   90.00
_cell.angle_gamma   90.00
#
_symmetry.space_group_name_H-M   'P 1'
#
loop_
_entity.id
_entity.type
_entity.pdbx_description
1 polymer ?
#
loop_
_entity_poly.entity_id
_entity_poly.type
_entity_poly.pdbx_seq_one_letter_code
_entity_poly.pdbx_strand_id
1 'polypeptide(L)' 'MSVQVITIIVLAAVFLVATVLPVHMGALAFVAAFMVGAFVLGEGKDDIVAGFPGDLFV' A
#
# COMPACT_ATOMS: atom_id res chain seq x y z
N MET A 1 -8.85 15.28 4.43
CA MET A 1 -9.55 14.27 3.61
C MET A 1 -9.80 13.06 4.48
N SER A 2 -10.94 12.36 4.35
CA SER A 2 -11.15 11.16 5.16
C SER A 2 -10.16 10.07 4.75
N VAL A 3 -9.81 9.19 5.69
CA VAL A 3 -8.83 8.13 5.48
C VAL A 3 -9.20 7.25 4.28
N GLN A 4 -10.49 6.94 4.15
CA GLN A 4 -11.04 6.14 3.06
C GLN A 4 -10.76 6.77 1.69
N VAL A 5 -10.87 8.10 1.58
CA VAL A 5 -10.62 8.80 0.31
C VAL A 5 -9.13 8.77 -0.02
N ILE A 6 -8.25 8.93 0.97
CA ILE A 6 -6.80 8.87 0.77
C ILE A 6 -6.39 7.48 0.27
N THR A 7 -6.88 6.40 0.90
CA THR A 7 -6.57 5.03 0.47
C THR A 7 -7.11 4.72 -0.93
N ILE A 8 -8.30 5.20 -1.29
CA ILE A 8 -8.84 5.03 -2.66
C ILE A 8 -7.95 5.74 -3.69
N ILE A 9 -7.50 6.97 -3.41
CA ILE A 9 -6.62 7.71 -4.31
C ILE A 9 -5.28 6.99 -4.47
N VAL A 10 -4.70 6.50 -3.38
CA VAL A 10 -3.44 5.75 -3.42
C VAL A 10 -3.59 4.46 -4.22
N LEU A 11 -4.70 3.73 -4.05
CA LEU A 11 -4.99 2.54 -4.83
C LEU A 11 -5.08 2.85 -6.33
N ALA A 12 -5.81 3.91 -6.70
CA ALA A 12 -5.90 4.35 -8.09
C ALA A 12 -4.52 4.72 -8.67
N ALA A 13 -3.67 5.38 -7.89
CA ALA A 13 -2.31 5.71 -8.29
C ALA A 13 -1.44 4.46 -8.51
N VAL A 14 -1.54 3.46 -7.63
CA VAL A 14 -0.84 2.17 -7.79
C VAL A 14 -1.22 1.50 -9.11
N PHE A 15 -2.53 1.41 -9.40
CA PHE A 15 -3.00 0.85 -10.67
C PHE A 15 -2.50 1.64 -11.88
N LEU A 16 -2.60 2.97 -11.83
CA LEU A 16 -2.16 3.83 -12.92
C LEU A 16 -0.65 3.66 -13.20
N VAL A 17 0.18 3.69 -12.17
CA VAL A 17 1.63 3.50 -12.26
C VAL A 17 1.95 2.12 -12.81
N ALA A 18 1.35 1.05 -12.27
CA ALA A 18 1.59 -0.31 -12.74
C ALA A 18 1.04 -0.60 -14.15
N THR A 19 0.08 0.20 -14.63
CA THR A 19 -0.44 0.08 -16.00
C THR A 19 0.49 0.75 -17.01
N VAL A 20 1.07 1.90 -16.66
CA VAL A 20 1.94 2.69 -17.55
C VAL A 20 3.38 2.18 -17.53
N LEU A 21 3.86 1.74 -16.36
CA LEU A 21 5.24 1.28 -16.17
C LEU A 21 5.27 -0.25 -16.04
N PRO A 22 6.29 -0.93 -16.58
CA PRO A 22 6.45 -2.37 -16.47
C PRO A 22 7.01 -2.75 -15.08
N VAL A 23 6.23 -2.48 -14.01
CA VAL A 23 6.58 -2.76 -12.61
C VAL A 23 5.64 -3.79 -12.00
N HIS A 24 6.14 -4.57 -11.03
CA HIS A 24 5.34 -5.57 -10.34
C HIS A 24 4.25 -4.90 -9.47
N MET A 25 2.99 -5.04 -9.88
CA MET A 25 1.86 -4.37 -9.23
C MET A 25 1.75 -4.71 -7.73
N GLY A 26 1.98 -5.97 -7.35
CA GLY A 26 1.94 -6.37 -5.94
C GLY A 26 3.05 -5.77 -5.08
N ALA A 27 4.24 -5.58 -5.65
CA ALA A 27 5.36 -5.00 -4.92
C ALA A 27 5.16 -3.49 -4.72
N LEU A 28 4.64 -2.82 -5.76
CA LEU A 28 4.24 -1.41 -5.68
C LEU A 28 3.13 -1.19 -4.65
N ALA A 29 2.10 -2.05 -4.65
CA ALA A 29 1.01 -1.97 -3.68
C ALA A 29 1.50 -2.17 -2.23
N PHE A 30 2.45 -3.08 -2.01
CA PHE A 30 3.05 -3.30 -0.70
C PHE A 30 3.79 -2.07 -0.18
N VAL A 31 4.64 -1.45 -1.02
CA VAL A 31 5.32 -0.20 -0.66
C VAL A 31 4.33 0.93 -0.40
N ALA A 32 3.27 1.04 -1.20
CA ALA A 32 2.23 2.05 -1.02
C ALA A 32 1.46 1.87 0.29
N ALA A 33 1.12 0.63 0.66
CA ALA A 33 0.48 0.33 1.94
C ALA A 33 1.37 0.75 3.12
N PHE A 34 2.67 0.48 3.03
CA PHE A 34 3.64 0.88 4.05
C PHE A 34 3.77 2.41 4.16
N MET A 35 3.80 3.11 3.03
CA MET A 35 3.84 4.58 2.99
C MET A 35 2.58 5.19 3.62
N VAL A 36 1.39 4.67 3.31
CA VAL A 36 0.13 5.17 3.87
C VAL A 36 0.03 4.84 5.36
N GLY A 37 0.34 3.61 5.75
CA GLY A 37 0.35 3.20 7.16
C GLY A 37 1.28 4.07 8.01
N ALA A 38 2.53 4.24 7.57
CA ALA A 38 3.53 4.97 8.34
C ALA A 38 3.28 6.50 8.36
N PHE A 39 2.95 7.10 7.22
CA PHE A 39 2.90 8.57 7.10
C PHE A 39 1.49 9.17 7.22
N VAL A 40 0.43 8.40 6.94
CA VAL A 40 -0.97 8.89 7.00
C VAL A 40 -1.68 8.37 8.24
N LEU A 41 -1.47 7.10 8.60
CA LEU A 41 -2.13 6.46 9.75
C LEU A 41 -1.29 6.53 11.03
N GLY A 42 0.03 6.74 10.92
CA GLY A 42 0.94 6.75 12.07
C GLY A 42 1.10 5.38 12.72
N GLU A 43 0.81 4.31 11.97
CA GLU A 43 0.91 2.94 12.44
C GLU A 43 2.37 2.51 12.59
N GLY A 44 2.61 1.63 13.56
CA GLY A 44 3.91 0.98 13.71
C GLY A 44 4.18 0.03 12.53
N LYS A 45 5.46 -0.26 12.28
CA LYS A 45 5.86 -1.21 11.23
C LYS A 45 5.18 -2.57 11.41
N ASP A 46 5.09 -3.03 12.65
CA ASP A 46 4.51 -4.32 13.00
C ASP A 46 2.99 -4.33 12.76
N ASP A 47 2.29 -3.22 13.00
CA ASP A 47 0.85 -3.07 12.77
C ASP A 47 0.53 -3.13 11.26
N ILE A 48 1.35 -2.45 10.45
CA ILE A 48 1.21 -2.45 8.98
C ILE A 48 1.44 -3.86 8.42
N VAL A 49 2.49 -4.55 8.90
CA VAL A 49 2.84 -5.90 8.45
C VAL A 49 1.82 -6.93 8.93
N ALA A 50 1.22 -6.75 10.11
CA ALA A 50 0.14 -7.62 10.59
C ALA A 50 -1.10 -7.58 9.68
N GLY A 51 -1.31 -6.48 8.94
CA GLY A 51 -2.35 -6.38 7.91
C GLY A 51 -2.03 -7.12 6.61
N PHE A 52 -0.80 -7.62 6.45
CA PHE A 52 -0.35 -8.35 5.27
C PHE A 52 -0.10 -9.82 5.61
N PRO A 53 -0.60 -10.78 4.82
CA PRO A 53 -0.39 -12.19 5.10
C PRO A 53 1.02 -12.61 4.69
N GLY A 54 2.03 -12.23 5.46
CA GLY A 54 3.44 -12.53 5.20
C GLY A 54 3.71 -14.03 5.07
N ASP A 55 2.98 -14.84 5.85
CA ASP A 55 3.04 -16.31 5.83
C ASP A 55 2.47 -16.94 4.55
N LEU A 56 1.79 -16.17 3.67
CA LEU A 56 1.35 -16.68 2.36
C LEU A 56 2.41 -16.51 1.27
N PHE A 57 3.44 -15.72 1.52
CA PHE A 57 4.51 -15.42 0.54
C PHE A 57 5.82 -16.17 0.83
N VAL A 58 5.95 -16.81 1.99
CA VAL A 58 7.11 -17.60 2.44
C VAL A 58 6.65 -19.03 2.70
#